data_AF-A0A6P1ZPG8-F1
#
_entry.id   AF-A0A6P1ZPG8-F1
#
_cell.length_a   1.000
_cell.length_b   1.000
_cell.length_c   1.000
_cell.angle_alpha   90.00
_cell.angle_beta   90.00
_cell.angle_gamma   90.00
#
_symmetry.space_group_name_H-M   'P 1'
#
loop_
_entity.id
_entity.type
_entity.pdbx_description
1 polymer ?
#
loop_
_entity_poly.entity_id
_entity_poly.type
_entity_poly.pdbx_seq_one_letter_code
_entity_poly.pdbx_strand_id
1 'polypeptide(L)'
;MEASANFDFEDDKFNAPPSQIIPWCQMINPRYGTDGMQPHGLAIKLDNASAVGFKPDENWQQVEHEFSSGVETVFISSTPKLVIVRRGPLSVKDRETGSKLGTLKENYDAFLADKLKFKTFTRYLIYLVGENKKFLHDSPLQLTLNGAAGASFSKTYCEFQQGRVISGFVAELERAYAVYRQQPLSPKGPLFHAHGIFCPIIESEERGIEPNTVMVASTVDYKHPTVGTLTEYLIASDAVESAMICKTFEEHKEFGKESIKIEAPKLAAVGVSNSYIYADEDDYPPY
;
A
#
# COMPACT_ATOMS: atom_id res chain seq x y z
N MET A 1 -29.94 15.67 -47.86
CA MET A 1 -29.09 16.18 -46.76
C MET A 1 -28.82 15.03 -45.84
N GLU A 2 -27.53 14.86 -45.56
CA GLU A 2 -26.91 13.70 -44.93
C GLU A 2 -27.42 13.44 -43.51
N ALA A 3 -27.24 12.19 -43.08
CA ALA A 3 -27.65 11.65 -41.79
C ALA A 3 -27.31 12.58 -40.62
N SER A 4 -28.31 12.89 -39.79
CA SER A 4 -28.08 13.48 -38.48
C SER A 4 -27.27 12.48 -37.67
N ALA A 5 -25.97 12.75 -37.47
CA ALA A 5 -25.13 11.92 -36.63
C ALA A 5 -25.78 11.76 -35.25
N ASN A 6 -25.90 10.52 -34.80
CA ASN A 6 -26.42 10.21 -33.47
C ASN A 6 -25.25 10.24 -32.48
N PHE A 7 -25.32 11.13 -31.50
CA PHE A 7 -24.29 11.36 -30.48
C PHE A 7 -24.74 10.83 -29.12
N ASP A 8 -25.26 9.61 -29.09
CA ASP A 8 -25.70 8.95 -27.87
C ASP A 8 -24.53 8.18 -27.24
N PHE A 9 -23.88 8.83 -26.28
CA PHE A 9 -22.76 8.28 -25.49
C PHE A 9 -23.19 7.83 -24.09
N GLU A 10 -24.51 7.76 -23.82
CA GLU A 10 -25.04 7.35 -22.51
C GLU A 10 -25.11 5.81 -22.35
N ASP A 11 -24.79 5.05 -23.40
CA ASP A 11 -24.61 3.60 -23.34
C ASP A 11 -23.44 3.25 -22.41
N ASP A 12 -23.65 2.29 -21.51
CA ASP A 12 -22.69 1.84 -20.50
C ASP A 12 -21.33 1.42 -21.07
N LYS A 13 -21.24 1.07 -22.36
CA LYS A 13 -19.97 0.79 -23.04
C LYS A 13 -19.08 2.03 -23.24
N PHE A 14 -19.67 3.23 -23.21
CA PHE A 14 -18.96 4.51 -23.30
C PHE A 14 -18.75 5.17 -21.94
N ASN A 15 -19.52 4.76 -20.92
CA ASN A 15 -19.27 5.14 -19.55
C ASN A 15 -17.93 4.58 -19.09
N ALA A 16 -17.13 5.42 -18.42
CA ALA A 16 -15.94 4.93 -17.75
C ALA A 16 -16.38 3.83 -16.77
N PRO A 17 -15.71 2.66 -16.74
CA PRO A 17 -16.04 1.64 -15.75
C PRO A 17 -16.02 2.29 -14.36
N PRO A 18 -16.97 1.94 -13.48
CA PRO A 18 -16.95 2.42 -12.10
C PRO A 18 -15.53 2.22 -11.58
N SER A 19 -14.94 3.25 -10.96
CA SER A 19 -13.59 3.14 -10.40
C SER A 19 -13.58 1.91 -9.50
N GLN A 20 -12.99 0.81 -9.94
CA GLN A 20 -13.01 -0.43 -9.17
C GLN A 20 -12.34 -0.12 -7.83
N ILE A 21 -13.12 -0.18 -6.77
CA ILE A 21 -12.60 -0.02 -5.42
C ILE A 21 -11.76 -1.26 -5.18
N ILE A 22 -10.44 -1.10 -5.25
CA ILE A 22 -9.50 -2.18 -4.96
C ILE A 22 -9.67 -2.51 -3.47
N PRO A 23 -10.02 -3.75 -3.11
CA PRO A 23 -10.08 -4.16 -1.71
C PRO A 23 -8.76 -3.87 -1.01
N TRP A 24 -8.81 -3.54 0.27
CA TRP A 24 -7.67 -2.91 0.92
C TRP A 24 -7.29 -3.58 2.24
N CYS A 25 -6.05 -3.32 2.64
CA CYS A 25 -5.48 -3.68 3.92
C CYS A 25 -4.79 -2.46 4.53
N GLN A 26 -4.57 -2.51 5.84
CA GLN A 26 -4.02 -1.39 6.60
C GLN A 26 -3.06 -1.86 7.68
N MET A 27 -2.24 -0.94 8.16
CA MET A 27 -1.43 -1.17 9.36
C MET A 27 -2.25 -0.76 10.58
N ILE A 28 -2.53 -1.70 11.48
CA ILE A 28 -3.17 -1.42 12.77
C ILE A 28 -2.08 -1.14 13.79
N ASN A 29 -2.17 0.02 14.44
CA ASN A 29 -1.25 0.42 15.50
C ASN A 29 -1.58 -0.30 16.83
N PRO A 30 -0.57 -0.60 17.65
CA PRO A 30 -0.74 -1.15 18.98
C PRO A 30 -1.54 -0.21 19.88
N ARG A 31 -2.46 -0.80 20.66
CA ARG A 31 -3.23 -0.12 21.70
C ARG A 31 -3.14 -0.90 23.00
N TYR A 32 -3.15 -0.22 24.14
CA TYR A 32 -3.26 -0.88 25.44
C TYR A 32 -4.73 -1.18 25.73
N GLY A 33 -5.06 -2.46 25.86
CA GLY A 33 -6.34 -2.93 26.39
C GLY A 33 -6.24 -3.28 27.87
N THR A 34 -7.33 -3.82 28.41
CA THR A 34 -7.42 -4.29 29.82
C THR A 34 -6.40 -5.38 30.16
N ASP A 35 -6.08 -6.23 29.19
CA ASP A 35 -5.22 -7.41 29.35
C ASP A 35 -3.81 -7.22 28.75
N GLY A 36 -3.42 -5.97 28.49
CA GLY A 36 -2.13 -5.61 27.90
C GLY A 36 -2.23 -5.12 26.46
N MET A 37 -1.14 -5.22 25.71
CA MET A 37 -1.08 -4.71 24.34
C MET A 37 -1.94 -5.57 23.40
N GLN A 38 -2.86 -4.93 22.70
CA GLN A 38 -3.68 -5.57 21.67
C GLN A 38 -2.86 -5.96 20.43
N PRO A 39 -3.34 -6.94 19.64
CA PRO A 39 -2.71 -7.31 18.38
C PRO A 39 -2.51 -6.10 17.45
N HIS A 40 -1.36 -6.05 16.79
CA HIS A 40 -0.97 -4.99 15.87
C HIS A 40 -0.21 -5.57 14.68
N GLY A 41 -0.14 -4.81 13.59
CA GLY A 41 0.49 -5.25 12.35
C GLY A 41 -0.36 -5.02 11.11
N LEU A 42 -0.03 -5.74 10.04
CA LEU A 42 -0.79 -5.67 8.79
C LEU A 42 -2.11 -6.40 8.97
N ALA A 43 -3.21 -5.73 8.66
CA ALA A 43 -4.55 -6.25 8.84
C ALA A 43 -5.42 -6.11 7.59
N ILE A 44 -6.34 -7.05 7.43
CA ILE A 44 -7.38 -7.05 6.40
C ILE A 44 -8.73 -7.34 7.05
N LYS A 45 -9.72 -6.47 6.80
CA LYS A 45 -11.11 -6.64 7.25
C LYS A 45 -11.74 -7.86 6.56
N LEU A 46 -12.68 -8.52 7.24
CA LEU A 46 -13.30 -9.76 6.73
C LEU A 46 -14.02 -9.59 5.38
N ASP A 47 -14.61 -8.41 5.14
CA ASP A 47 -15.26 -8.06 3.88
C ASP A 47 -14.25 -7.99 2.72
N ASN A 48 -13.13 -7.30 2.91
CA ASN A 48 -12.03 -7.19 1.97
C ASN A 48 -11.36 -8.55 1.74
N ALA A 49 -11.15 -9.33 2.82
CA ALA A 49 -10.62 -10.68 2.75
C ALA A 49 -11.51 -11.59 1.90
N SER A 50 -12.82 -11.55 2.13
CA SER A 50 -13.80 -12.32 1.36
C SER A 50 -13.84 -11.88 -0.11
N ALA A 51 -13.76 -10.57 -0.37
CA ALA A 51 -13.81 -10.01 -1.71
C ALA A 51 -12.64 -10.45 -2.61
N VAL A 52 -11.46 -10.70 -2.03
CA VAL A 52 -10.28 -11.17 -2.77
C VAL A 52 -10.07 -12.69 -2.70
N GLY A 53 -10.94 -13.42 -2.00
CA GLY A 53 -10.79 -14.86 -1.79
C GLY A 53 -9.62 -15.22 -0.85
N PHE A 54 -9.34 -14.36 0.14
CA PHE A 54 -8.23 -14.54 1.07
C PHE A 54 -8.38 -15.82 1.92
N LYS A 55 -7.33 -16.63 1.91
CA LYS A 55 -7.18 -17.87 2.68
C LYS A 55 -6.00 -17.71 3.64
N PRO A 56 -6.23 -17.30 4.90
CA PRO A 56 -5.17 -17.12 5.87
C PRO A 56 -4.44 -18.45 6.12
N ASP A 57 -3.12 -18.39 6.28
CA ASP A 57 -2.32 -19.46 6.85
C ASP A 57 -2.12 -19.26 8.36
N GLU A 58 -1.30 -20.10 9.00
CA GLU A 58 -1.06 -20.07 10.46
C GLU A 58 -0.44 -18.76 10.96
N ASN A 59 0.11 -17.92 10.07
CA ASN A 59 0.72 -16.63 10.42
C ASN A 59 -0.31 -15.50 10.58
N TRP A 60 -1.58 -15.76 10.25
CA TRP A 60 -2.67 -14.79 10.37
C TRP A 60 -3.60 -15.15 11.52
N GLN A 61 -3.83 -14.19 12.40
CA GLN A 61 -4.75 -14.33 13.51
C GLN A 61 -6.05 -13.60 13.21
N GLN A 62 -7.18 -14.22 13.51
CA GLN A 62 -8.49 -13.57 13.43
C GLN A 62 -8.80 -12.93 14.79
N VAL A 63 -8.99 -11.61 14.81
CA VAL A 63 -9.20 -10.83 16.04
C VAL A 63 -10.31 -9.80 15.84
N GLU A 64 -11.00 -9.45 16.92
CA GLU A 64 -11.88 -8.27 16.94
C GLU A 64 -11.05 -7.02 17.18
N HIS A 65 -11.34 -5.96 16.41
CA HIS A 65 -10.67 -4.68 16.50
C HIS A 65 -11.70 -3.56 16.51
N GLU A 66 -11.51 -2.59 17.41
CA GLU A 66 -12.37 -1.42 17.54
C GLU A 66 -11.85 -0.28 16.65
N PHE A 67 -12.53 -0.06 15.53
CA PHE A 67 -12.37 1.12 14.68
C PHE A 67 -13.28 2.26 15.17
N SER A 68 -13.05 3.47 14.66
CA SER A 68 -13.94 4.60 14.94
C SER A 68 -15.37 4.38 14.41
N SER A 69 -15.55 3.50 13.42
CA SER A 69 -16.83 3.08 12.87
C SER A 69 -17.52 1.97 13.68
N GLY A 70 -16.80 1.34 14.61
CA GLY A 70 -17.29 0.24 15.43
C GLY A 70 -16.32 -0.93 15.53
N VAL A 71 -16.76 -1.99 16.21
CA VAL A 71 -15.99 -3.23 16.34
C VAL A 71 -16.18 -4.07 15.09
N GLU A 72 -15.06 -4.46 14.48
CA GLU A 72 -15.04 -5.34 13.33
C GLU A 72 -14.01 -6.46 13.52
N THR A 73 -14.23 -7.60 12.86
CA THR A 73 -13.26 -8.67 12.83
C THR A 73 -12.27 -8.47 11.68
N VAL A 74 -10.99 -8.69 11.96
CA VAL A 74 -9.89 -8.59 10.99
C VAL A 74 -8.98 -9.81 11.07
N PHE A 75 -8.33 -10.15 9.96
CA PHE A 75 -7.12 -10.96 9.99
C PHE A 75 -5.91 -10.06 10.16
N ILE A 76 -5.02 -10.37 11.09
CA ILE A 76 -3.83 -9.57 11.40
C ILE A 76 -2.56 -10.42 11.47
N SER A 77 -1.44 -9.86 11.03
CA SER A 77 -0.11 -10.47 11.17
C SER A 77 0.96 -9.41 11.42
N SER A 78 1.87 -9.72 12.34
CA SER A 78 3.08 -8.94 12.61
C SER A 78 4.27 -9.35 11.74
N THR A 79 4.20 -10.48 11.04
CA THR A 79 5.26 -10.95 10.14
C THR A 79 4.72 -11.35 8.76
N PRO A 80 3.95 -10.50 8.08
CA PRO A 80 3.35 -10.86 6.80
C PRO A 80 4.44 -11.08 5.75
N LYS A 81 4.16 -11.92 4.76
CA LYS A 81 4.96 -11.98 3.52
C LYS A 81 4.14 -11.39 2.40
N LEU A 82 4.75 -10.52 1.60
CA LEU A 82 4.04 -9.84 0.53
C LEU A 82 4.94 -9.54 -0.65
N VAL A 83 4.35 -9.51 -1.84
CA VAL A 83 4.99 -8.92 -3.03
C VAL A 83 4.38 -7.55 -3.28
N ILE A 84 5.20 -6.56 -3.66
CA ILE A 84 4.75 -5.21 -3.99
C ILE A 84 4.77 -5.06 -5.51
N VAL A 85 3.59 -5.18 -6.13
CA VAL A 85 3.43 -5.11 -7.58
C VAL A 85 3.57 -3.68 -8.08
N ARG A 86 2.90 -2.73 -7.42
CA ARG A 86 3.01 -1.30 -7.73
C ARG A 86 3.21 -0.49 -6.46
N ARG A 87 3.99 0.57 -6.59
CA ARG A 87 4.19 1.59 -5.55
C ARG A 87 3.80 2.94 -6.13
N GLY A 88 2.86 3.61 -5.50
CA GLY A 88 2.49 4.98 -5.83
C GLY A 88 3.55 5.99 -5.39
N PRO A 89 3.44 7.25 -5.82
CA PRO A 89 4.32 8.30 -5.34
C PRO A 89 4.10 8.57 -3.84
N LEU A 90 5.11 9.17 -3.20
CA LEU A 90 4.93 9.74 -1.87
C LEU A 90 4.02 10.97 -1.99
N SER A 91 2.81 10.85 -1.46
CA SER A 91 1.76 11.85 -1.55
C SER A 91 1.55 12.58 -0.24
N VAL A 92 0.94 13.76 -0.34
CA VAL A 92 0.56 14.60 0.79
C VAL A 92 -0.96 14.73 0.81
N LYS A 93 -1.54 14.66 2.00
CA LYS A 93 -2.91 15.07 2.26
C LYS A 93 -2.96 16.07 3.40
N ASP A 94 -3.97 16.91 3.38
CA ASP A 94 -4.32 17.75 4.51
C ASP A 94 -4.87 16.88 5.65
N ARG A 95 -4.42 17.14 6.88
CA ARG A 95 -4.70 16.29 8.05
C ARG A 95 -6.12 16.47 8.57
N GLU A 96 -6.68 17.66 8.47
CA GLU A 96 -8.04 17.96 8.96
C GLU A 96 -9.10 17.51 7.97
N THR A 97 -8.87 17.77 6.68
CA THR A 97 -9.86 17.50 5.63
C THR A 97 -9.70 16.14 4.98
N GLY A 98 -8.59 15.43 5.23
CA GLY A 98 -8.23 14.17 4.56
C GLY A 98 -7.95 14.31 3.05
N SER A 99 -8.04 15.52 2.51
CA SER A 99 -7.98 15.78 1.07
C SER A 99 -6.55 15.63 0.56
N LYS A 100 -6.36 14.80 -0.46
CA LYS A 100 -5.08 14.64 -1.14
C LYS A 100 -4.74 15.93 -1.90
N LEU A 101 -3.53 16.44 -1.68
CA LEU A 101 -3.03 17.68 -2.28
C LEU A 101 -2.06 17.45 -3.46
N GLY A 102 -1.65 16.21 -3.69
CA GLY A 102 -0.72 15.82 -4.75
C GLY A 102 0.47 15.04 -4.21
N THR A 103 1.62 15.15 -4.88
CA THR A 103 2.87 14.53 -4.43
C THR A 103 3.63 15.41 -3.44
N LEU A 104 4.47 14.81 -2.60
CA LEU A 104 5.36 15.56 -1.70
C LEU A 104 6.34 16.45 -2.47
N LYS A 105 6.77 16.01 -3.66
CA LYS A 105 7.68 16.78 -4.51
C LYS A 105 7.06 18.11 -4.95
N GLU A 106 5.77 18.10 -5.31
CA GLU A 106 5.04 19.30 -5.75
C GLU A 106 4.69 20.22 -4.57
N ASN A 107 4.51 19.65 -3.37
CA ASN A 107 4.08 20.37 -2.18
C ASN A 107 5.21 20.54 -1.14
N TYR A 108 6.48 20.41 -1.55
CA TYR A 108 7.60 20.29 -0.60
C TYR A 108 7.76 21.51 0.30
N ASP A 109 7.71 22.72 -0.27
CA ASP A 109 7.87 23.97 0.49
C ASP A 109 6.70 24.20 1.45
N ALA A 110 5.47 23.93 1.00
CA ALA A 110 4.27 23.99 1.84
C ALA A 110 4.36 22.97 3.00
N PHE A 111 4.81 21.74 2.69
CA PHE A 111 5.02 20.70 3.69
C PHE A 111 6.06 21.10 4.74
N LEU A 112 7.16 21.74 4.33
CA LEU A 112 8.19 22.21 5.26
C LEU A 112 7.72 23.40 6.11
N ALA A 113 6.90 24.28 5.56
CA ALA A 113 6.35 25.43 6.27
C ALA A 113 5.39 25.03 7.39
N ASP A 114 4.60 23.98 7.19
CA ASP A 114 3.63 23.50 8.18
C ASP A 114 3.50 21.97 8.20
N LYS A 115 4.49 21.32 8.81
CA LYS A 115 4.53 19.85 8.91
C LYS A 115 3.38 19.25 9.72
N LEU A 116 2.73 20.03 10.58
CA LEU A 116 1.66 19.52 11.46
C LEU A 116 0.33 19.44 10.72
N LYS A 117 0.10 20.37 9.78
CA LYS A 117 -1.08 20.41 8.91
C LYS A 117 -1.14 19.26 7.90
N PHE A 118 0.01 18.72 7.50
CA PHE A 118 0.07 17.76 6.40
C PHE A 118 0.44 16.35 6.86
N LYS A 119 -0.21 15.32 6.29
CA LYS A 119 0.13 13.91 6.49
C LYS A 119 0.65 13.33 5.18
N THR A 120 1.82 12.68 5.23
CA THR A 120 2.35 11.93 4.08
C THR A 120 1.78 10.52 4.05
N PHE A 121 1.58 10.01 2.84
CA PHE A 121 1.17 8.62 2.63
C PHE A 121 1.72 8.06 1.33
N THR A 122 1.82 6.74 1.26
CA THR A 122 2.17 6.00 0.04
C THR A 122 1.18 4.86 -0.12
N ARG A 123 0.69 4.67 -1.35
CA ARG A 123 -0.16 3.53 -1.71
C ARG A 123 0.69 2.45 -2.35
N TYR A 124 0.43 1.20 -1.99
CA TYR A 124 1.04 0.02 -2.55
C TYR A 124 -0.06 -0.89 -3.09
N LEU A 125 0.23 -1.58 -4.18
CA LEU A 125 -0.60 -2.65 -4.71
C LEU A 125 0.15 -3.95 -4.45
N ILE A 126 -0.42 -4.83 -3.65
CA ILE A 126 0.28 -5.99 -3.09
C ILE A 126 -0.47 -7.31 -3.30
N TYR A 127 0.28 -8.41 -3.20
CA TYR A 127 -0.28 -9.72 -2.87
C TYR A 127 0.36 -10.25 -1.59
N LEU A 128 -0.45 -10.86 -0.73
CA LEU A 128 -0.02 -11.61 0.44
C LEU A 128 0.41 -13.00 0.01
N VAL A 129 1.52 -13.45 0.56
CA VAL A 129 2.22 -14.68 0.15
C VAL A 129 2.24 -15.65 1.33
N GLY A 130 1.87 -16.91 1.08
CA GLY A 130 1.98 -17.97 2.07
C GLY A 130 3.39 -18.54 2.17
N GLU A 131 3.63 -19.39 3.16
CA GLU A 131 4.92 -20.09 3.35
C GLU A 131 5.40 -20.86 2.10
N ASN A 132 4.47 -21.36 1.29
CA ASN A 132 4.73 -22.10 0.06
C ASN A 132 4.99 -21.20 -1.18
N LYS A 133 5.14 -19.89 -1.00
CA LYS A 133 5.28 -18.87 -2.06
C LYS A 133 4.07 -18.78 -3.00
N LYS A 134 2.90 -19.25 -2.55
CA LYS A 134 1.62 -19.07 -3.25
C LYS A 134 0.92 -17.83 -2.73
N PHE A 135 0.18 -17.15 -3.60
CA PHE A 135 -0.67 -16.06 -3.14
C PHE A 135 -1.81 -16.61 -2.29
N LEU A 136 -2.11 -15.90 -1.21
CA LEU A 136 -3.19 -16.24 -0.29
C LEU A 136 -4.55 -15.75 -0.80
N HIS A 137 -4.60 -15.04 -1.93
CA HIS A 137 -5.80 -14.46 -2.51
C HIS A 137 -5.65 -14.26 -4.04
N ASP A 138 -6.77 -14.06 -4.74
CA ASP A 138 -6.83 -14.13 -6.21
C ASP A 138 -6.68 -12.78 -6.92
N SER A 139 -6.94 -11.66 -6.22
CA SER A 139 -6.87 -10.29 -6.75
C SER A 139 -6.02 -9.39 -5.84
N PRO A 140 -5.37 -8.33 -6.36
CA PRO A 140 -4.45 -7.53 -5.56
C PRO A 140 -5.16 -6.71 -4.48
N LEU A 141 -4.43 -6.39 -3.42
CA LEU A 141 -4.89 -5.52 -2.33
C LEU A 141 -4.22 -4.16 -2.41
N GLN A 142 -4.95 -3.10 -2.09
CA GLN A 142 -4.38 -1.79 -1.85
C GLN A 142 -3.93 -1.67 -0.38
N LEU A 143 -2.68 -1.32 -0.16
CA LEU A 143 -2.14 -0.97 1.14
C LEU A 143 -1.81 0.53 1.16
N THR A 144 -2.46 1.31 2.02
CA THR A 144 -2.11 2.72 2.23
C THR A 144 -1.37 2.85 3.55
N LEU A 145 -0.11 3.27 3.49
CA LEU A 145 0.68 3.53 4.69
C LEU A 145 0.95 5.02 4.84
N ASN A 146 0.84 5.51 6.06
CA ASN A 146 0.97 6.92 6.38
C ASN A 146 1.82 7.09 7.66
N GLY A 147 2.28 8.32 7.90
CA GLY A 147 3.01 8.67 9.12
C GLY A 147 4.26 7.81 9.38
N ALA A 148 4.50 7.50 10.66
CA ALA A 148 5.68 6.76 11.10
C ALA A 148 5.73 5.32 10.57
N ALA A 149 4.61 4.59 10.59
CA ALA A 149 4.52 3.24 10.03
C ALA A 149 4.86 3.21 8.54
N GLY A 150 4.36 4.19 7.78
CA GLY A 150 4.69 4.32 6.36
C GLY A 150 6.14 4.69 6.09
N ALA A 151 6.74 5.52 6.95
CA ALA A 151 8.14 5.88 6.86
C ALA A 151 9.06 4.67 7.12
N SER A 152 8.83 3.91 8.21
CA SER A 152 9.60 2.71 8.53
C SER A 152 9.46 1.64 7.44
N PHE A 153 8.24 1.38 6.96
CA PHE A 153 7.98 0.41 5.91
C PHE A 153 8.65 0.81 4.59
N SER A 154 8.53 2.09 4.18
CA SER A 154 9.15 2.54 2.94
C SER A 154 10.66 2.46 3.01
N LYS A 155 11.28 2.81 4.15
CA LYS A 155 12.72 2.78 4.33
C LYS A 155 13.27 1.35 4.28
N THR A 156 12.62 0.42 4.96
CA THR A 156 13.02 -1.00 4.99
C THR A 156 12.81 -1.69 3.64
N TYR A 157 11.71 -1.36 2.93
CA TYR A 157 11.48 -1.90 1.59
C TYR A 157 12.49 -1.36 0.56
N CYS A 158 12.64 -0.03 0.48
CA CYS A 158 13.47 0.60 -0.54
C CYS A 158 13.81 2.05 -0.17
N GLU A 159 15.06 2.29 0.23
CA GLU A 159 15.57 3.63 0.53
C GLU A 159 16.19 4.26 -0.72
N PHE A 160 15.75 5.47 -1.05
CA PHE A 160 16.26 6.23 -2.19
C PHE A 160 17.15 7.38 -1.74
N GLN A 161 18.29 7.56 -2.42
CA GLN A 161 19.11 8.76 -2.33
C GLN A 161 19.43 9.24 -3.75
N GLN A 162 19.13 10.51 -4.03
CA GLN A 162 19.37 11.12 -5.36
C GLN A 162 18.80 10.30 -6.54
N GLY A 163 17.63 9.69 -6.34
CA GLY A 163 16.95 8.88 -7.36
C GLY A 163 17.52 7.48 -7.57
N ARG A 164 18.46 7.03 -6.74
CA ARG A 164 19.01 5.67 -6.75
C ARG A 164 18.62 4.92 -5.49
N VAL A 165 18.40 3.61 -5.61
CA VAL A 165 18.21 2.73 -4.46
C VAL A 165 19.57 2.58 -3.77
N ILE A 166 19.63 2.90 -2.48
CA ILE A 166 20.86 2.81 -1.68
C ILE A 166 20.82 1.69 -0.65
N SER A 167 19.64 1.34 -0.14
CA SER A 167 19.48 0.35 0.93
C SER A 167 18.06 -0.24 0.91
N GLY A 168 17.82 -1.19 1.82
CA GLY A 168 16.55 -1.89 1.98
C GLY A 168 16.47 -3.19 1.17
N PHE A 169 15.33 -3.85 1.30
CA PHE A 169 15.06 -5.16 0.69
C PHE A 169 15.37 -5.19 -0.81
N VAL A 170 14.96 -4.17 -1.56
CA VAL A 170 15.20 -4.10 -3.02
C VAL A 170 16.69 -4.12 -3.37
N ALA A 171 17.52 -3.37 -2.63
CA ALA A 171 18.97 -3.33 -2.88
C ALA A 171 19.64 -4.67 -2.56
N GLU A 172 19.20 -5.33 -1.50
CA GLU A 172 19.71 -6.65 -1.09
C GLU A 172 19.30 -7.73 -2.08
N LEU A 173 18.05 -7.70 -2.55
CA LEU A 173 17.55 -8.64 -3.54
C LEU A 173 18.36 -8.58 -4.85
N GLU A 174 18.66 -7.37 -5.34
CA GLU A 174 19.49 -7.20 -6.53
C GLU A 174 20.92 -7.73 -6.34
N ARG A 175 21.53 -7.45 -5.19
CA ARG A 175 22.88 -7.95 -4.84
C ARG A 175 22.90 -9.47 -4.76
N ALA A 176 21.96 -10.05 -4.01
CA ALA A 176 21.83 -11.50 -3.87
C ALA A 176 21.60 -12.17 -5.23
N TYR A 177 20.73 -11.60 -6.07
CA TYR A 177 20.47 -12.10 -7.42
C TYR A 177 21.69 -12.05 -8.33
N ALA A 178 22.44 -10.95 -8.34
CA ALA A 178 23.65 -10.82 -9.14
C ALA A 178 24.70 -11.86 -8.77
N VAL A 179 24.95 -12.08 -7.47
CA VAL A 179 25.90 -13.09 -6.99
C VAL A 179 25.39 -14.51 -7.26
N TYR A 180 24.11 -14.78 -7.05
CA TYR A 180 23.48 -16.08 -7.38
C TYR A 180 23.64 -16.43 -8.87
N ARG A 181 23.52 -15.44 -9.75
CA ARG A 181 23.70 -15.60 -11.21
C ARG A 181 25.17 -15.54 -11.66
N GLN A 182 26.11 -15.25 -10.75
CA GLN A 182 27.52 -15.02 -11.06
C GLN A 182 27.71 -13.91 -12.11
N GLN A 183 26.94 -12.82 -11.99
CA GLN A 183 26.95 -11.69 -12.91
C GLN A 183 27.31 -10.38 -12.19
N PRO A 184 27.84 -9.37 -12.91
CA PRO A 184 28.00 -8.04 -12.36
C PRO A 184 26.67 -7.47 -11.87
N LEU A 185 26.72 -6.72 -10.76
CA LEU A 185 25.56 -6.01 -10.24
C LEU A 185 25.05 -5.01 -11.29
N SER A 186 23.82 -5.22 -11.74
CA SER A 186 23.11 -4.35 -12.68
C SER A 186 21.76 -3.98 -12.07
N PRO A 187 21.38 -2.68 -12.08
CA PRO A 187 20.08 -2.24 -11.60
C PRO A 187 18.95 -3.00 -12.31
N LYS A 188 17.94 -3.43 -11.56
CA LYS A 188 16.78 -4.12 -12.11
C LYS A 188 15.58 -3.19 -12.22
N GLY A 189 14.68 -3.53 -13.14
CA GLY A 189 13.46 -2.76 -13.36
C GLY A 189 12.39 -3.06 -12.30
N PRO A 190 11.35 -2.22 -12.18
CA PRO A 190 10.32 -2.39 -11.15
C PRO A 190 9.56 -3.71 -11.23
N LEU A 191 9.42 -4.30 -12.42
CA LEU A 191 8.79 -5.62 -12.58
C LEU A 191 9.62 -6.74 -11.92
N PHE A 192 10.96 -6.64 -11.93
CA PHE A 192 11.79 -7.58 -11.18
C PHE A 192 11.58 -7.43 -9.68
N HIS A 193 11.53 -6.19 -9.16
CA HIS A 193 11.27 -5.95 -7.74
C HIS A 193 9.89 -6.45 -7.31
N ALA A 194 8.90 -6.41 -8.20
CA ALA A 194 7.57 -6.96 -7.98
C ALA A 194 7.54 -8.49 -7.78
N HIS A 195 8.62 -9.21 -8.12
CA HIS A 195 8.77 -10.64 -7.83
C HIS A 195 9.46 -10.92 -6.49
N GLY A 196 9.98 -9.88 -5.83
CA GLY A 196 10.59 -10.01 -4.50
C GLY A 196 9.53 -10.16 -3.41
N ILE A 197 9.67 -11.22 -2.61
CA ILE A 197 8.81 -11.47 -1.45
C ILE A 197 9.41 -10.71 -0.25
N PHE A 198 8.84 -9.55 0.04
CA PHE A 198 9.20 -8.75 1.21
C PHE A 198 8.54 -9.34 2.46
N CYS A 199 9.35 -9.61 3.48
CA CYS A 199 8.90 -10.20 4.74
C CYS A 199 9.22 -9.26 5.92
N PRO A 200 8.46 -8.15 6.07
CA PRO A 200 8.66 -7.20 7.16
C PRO A 200 8.41 -7.85 8.52
N ILE A 201 9.18 -7.42 9.52
CA ILE A 201 8.97 -7.72 10.94
C ILE A 201 8.39 -6.44 11.56
N ILE A 202 7.16 -6.54 12.05
CA ILE A 202 6.41 -5.43 12.59
C ILE A 202 6.39 -5.57 14.11
N GLU A 203 6.87 -4.53 14.78
CA GLU A 203 6.85 -4.44 16.24
C GLU A 203 6.25 -3.10 16.68
N SER A 204 5.93 -3.02 17.96
CA SER A 204 5.36 -1.85 18.59
C SER A 204 6.49 -0.92 19.07
N GLU A 205 6.63 0.25 18.45
CA GLU A 205 7.61 1.27 18.84
C GLU A 205 6.96 2.60 19.20
N GLU A 206 7.50 3.29 20.21
CA GLU A 206 7.16 4.70 20.45
C GLU A 206 7.79 5.59 19.38
N ARG A 207 6.96 6.33 18.66
CA ARG A 207 7.40 7.26 17.62
C ARG A 207 6.68 8.59 17.78
N GLY A 208 7.39 9.68 17.53
CA GLY A 208 6.84 11.03 17.61
C GLY A 208 7.88 12.06 18.02
N ILE A 209 7.42 13.28 18.22
CA ILE A 209 8.22 14.37 18.81
C ILE A 209 7.44 14.82 20.05
N GLU A 210 8.13 14.93 21.18
CA GLU A 210 7.50 15.36 22.44
C GLU A 210 6.70 16.66 22.25
N PRO A 211 5.46 16.75 22.80
CA PRO A 211 4.79 15.75 23.65
C PRO A 211 4.01 14.66 22.89
N ASN A 212 3.96 14.72 21.55
CA ASN A 212 3.13 13.84 20.70
C ASN A 212 3.85 12.52 20.35
N THR A 213 4.16 11.72 21.36
CA THR A 213 4.68 10.35 21.17
C THR A 213 3.53 9.35 21.25
N VAL A 214 3.48 8.42 20.29
CA VAL A 214 2.44 7.39 20.21
C VAL A 214 3.06 6.04 19.89
N MET A 215 2.42 4.95 20.32
CA MET A 215 2.80 3.60 19.92
C MET A 215 2.39 3.36 18.47
N VAL A 216 3.32 2.89 17.66
CA VAL A 216 3.12 2.67 16.21
C VAL A 216 3.55 1.26 15.86
N ALA A 217 2.79 0.62 14.97
CA ALA A 217 3.20 -0.62 14.32
C ALA A 217 4.29 -0.30 13.28
N SER A 218 5.54 -0.44 13.71
CA SER A 218 6.72 -0.04 12.97
C SER A 218 7.38 -1.25 12.33
N THR A 219 7.84 -1.09 11.09
CA THR A 219 8.68 -2.12 10.45
C THR A 219 10.10 -1.94 10.97
N VAL A 220 10.47 -2.77 11.95
CA VAL A 220 11.76 -2.67 12.64
C VAL A 220 12.87 -3.37 11.87
N ASP A 221 12.53 -4.44 11.15
CA ASP A 221 13.44 -5.23 10.34
C ASP A 221 12.67 -5.99 9.25
N TYR A 222 13.37 -6.80 8.46
CA TYR A 222 12.77 -7.72 7.50
C TYR A 222 13.67 -8.93 7.28
N LYS A 223 13.11 -10.02 6.76
CA LYS A 223 13.96 -11.17 6.40
C LYS A 223 14.86 -10.83 5.21
N HIS A 224 16.17 -10.87 5.43
CA HIS A 224 17.17 -10.44 4.46
C HIS A 224 17.44 -11.51 3.37
N PRO A 225 17.25 -11.18 2.08
CA PRO A 225 17.63 -12.07 1.00
C PRO A 225 19.16 -12.15 0.90
N THR A 226 19.70 -13.37 0.99
CA THR A 226 21.11 -13.67 0.77
C THR A 226 21.26 -14.57 -0.45
N VAL A 227 22.51 -14.84 -0.88
CA VAL A 227 22.75 -15.77 -1.99
C VAL A 227 22.20 -17.17 -1.70
N GLY A 228 22.30 -17.63 -0.44
CA GLY A 228 21.82 -18.94 -0.02
C GLY A 228 20.30 -19.03 0.14
N THR A 229 19.64 -17.90 0.43
CA THR A 229 18.20 -17.83 0.72
C THR A 229 17.39 -17.14 -0.38
N LEU A 230 18.02 -16.73 -1.49
CA LEU A 230 17.37 -15.96 -2.55
C LEU A 230 16.11 -16.64 -3.10
N THR A 231 16.13 -17.96 -3.24
CA THR A 231 15.01 -18.75 -3.79
C THR A 231 13.78 -18.76 -2.88
N GLU A 232 13.93 -18.39 -1.60
CA GLU A 232 12.83 -18.24 -0.64
C GLU A 232 12.15 -16.87 -0.80
N TYR A 233 12.88 -15.85 -1.24
CA TYR A 233 12.43 -14.46 -1.33
C TYR A 233 12.14 -13.98 -2.74
N LEU A 234 12.04 -14.89 -3.71
CA LEU A 234 11.77 -14.57 -5.11
C LEU A 234 10.72 -15.50 -5.71
N ILE A 235 9.72 -14.91 -6.36
CA ILE A 235 8.79 -15.63 -7.22
C ILE A 235 9.50 -15.99 -8.52
N ALA A 236 9.49 -17.27 -8.87
CA ALA A 236 10.11 -17.75 -10.10
C ALA A 236 9.34 -17.24 -11.33
N SER A 237 10.07 -16.89 -12.40
CA SER A 237 9.48 -16.27 -13.59
C SER A 237 8.49 -17.16 -14.34
N ASP A 238 8.60 -18.48 -14.18
CA ASP A 238 7.75 -19.52 -14.77
C ASP A 238 6.62 -19.98 -13.83
N ALA A 239 6.51 -19.42 -12.62
CA ALA A 239 5.45 -19.72 -11.67
C ALA A 239 4.11 -19.06 -12.10
N VAL A 240 3.00 -19.65 -11.67
CA VAL A 240 1.65 -19.08 -11.88
C VAL A 240 1.54 -17.68 -11.27
N GLU A 241 2.18 -17.48 -10.12
CA GLU A 241 2.23 -16.21 -9.40
C GLU A 241 2.93 -15.09 -10.22
N SER A 242 3.96 -15.45 -11.00
CA SER A 242 4.64 -14.51 -11.91
C SER A 242 3.70 -14.00 -13.00
N ALA A 243 2.83 -14.87 -13.53
CA ALA A 243 1.84 -14.48 -14.53
C ALA A 243 0.83 -13.48 -13.94
N MET A 244 0.39 -13.71 -12.69
CA MET A 244 -0.48 -12.79 -11.96
C MET A 244 0.21 -11.45 -11.69
N ILE A 245 1.47 -11.45 -11.23
CA ILE A 245 2.26 -10.23 -11.03
C ILE A 245 2.35 -9.44 -12.33
N CYS A 246 2.75 -10.07 -13.43
CA CYS A 246 2.92 -9.40 -14.72
C CYS A 246 1.62 -8.79 -15.24
N LYS A 247 0.52 -9.54 -15.15
CA LYS A 247 -0.82 -9.06 -15.54
C LYS A 247 -1.22 -7.85 -14.71
N THR A 248 -1.22 -7.98 -13.38
CA THR A 248 -1.59 -6.88 -12.48
C THR A 248 -0.67 -5.68 -12.65
N PHE A 249 0.64 -5.90 -12.85
CA PHE A 249 1.62 -4.85 -13.08
C PHE A 249 1.21 -4.02 -14.29
N GLU A 250 0.94 -4.63 -15.45
CA GLU A 250 0.55 -3.88 -16.66
C GLU A 250 -0.81 -3.20 -16.53
N GLU A 251 -1.83 -3.91 -16.01
CA GLU A 251 -3.18 -3.36 -15.79
C GLU A 251 -3.14 -2.10 -14.90
N HIS A 252 -2.22 -2.06 -13.95
CA HIS A 252 -2.10 -1.00 -12.95
C HIS A 252 -0.88 -0.09 -13.19
N LYS A 253 -0.45 0.11 -14.44
CA LYS A 253 0.70 0.99 -14.76
C LYS A 253 0.54 2.45 -14.35
N GLU A 254 -0.71 2.89 -14.24
CA GLU A 254 -1.06 4.22 -13.76
C GLU A 254 -1.44 4.26 -12.27
N PHE A 255 -1.23 3.16 -11.53
CA PHE A 255 -1.55 3.10 -10.11
C PHE A 255 -0.86 4.20 -9.30
N GLY A 256 -1.65 4.93 -8.52
CA GLY A 256 -1.20 6.05 -7.70
C GLY A 256 -0.83 7.32 -8.47
N LYS A 257 -0.83 7.28 -9.81
CA LYS A 257 -0.71 8.47 -10.66
C LYS A 257 -2.10 9.07 -10.87
N GLU A 258 -2.18 10.39 -10.95
CA GLU A 258 -3.44 11.05 -11.26
C GLU A 258 -3.68 11.06 -12.77
N SER A 259 -4.92 10.75 -13.17
CA SER A 259 -5.44 11.30 -14.41
C SER A 259 -5.66 12.80 -14.17
N ILE A 260 -5.08 13.63 -15.04
CA ILE A 260 -5.31 15.07 -15.03
C ILE A 260 -6.83 15.28 -15.18
N LYS A 261 -7.51 15.61 -14.08
CA LYS A 261 -8.87 16.16 -14.18
C LYS A 261 -8.70 17.55 -14.77
N ILE A 262 -9.00 17.68 -16.05
CA ILE A 262 -9.26 18.98 -16.66
C ILE A 262 -10.53 19.48 -15.96
N GLU A 263 -10.38 20.40 -15.00
CA GLU A 263 -11.53 21.10 -14.42
C GLU A 263 -12.23 21.86 -15.54
N ALA A 264 -13.38 21.35 -15.98
CA ALA A 264 -14.29 22.14 -16.78
C ALA A 264 -14.81 23.31 -15.92
N PRO A 265 -14.99 24.52 -16.50
CA PRO A 265 -15.51 25.65 -15.77
C PRO A 265 -16.86 25.30 -15.13
N LYS A 266 -16.98 25.52 -13.82
CA LYS A 266 -18.20 25.24 -13.04
C LYS A 266 -19.38 26.03 -13.61
N LEU A 267 -20.24 25.38 -14.39
CA LEU A 267 -21.63 25.79 -14.55
C LEU A 267 -22.42 25.20 -13.38
N ALA A 268 -23.17 26.06 -12.69
CA ALA A 268 -23.99 25.67 -11.56
C ALA A 268 -25.09 24.72 -12.03
N ALA A 269 -24.95 23.43 -11.72
CA ALA A 269 -26.02 22.46 -11.80
C ALA A 269 -26.25 21.87 -10.41
N VAL A 270 -27.50 22.00 -9.97
CA VAL A 270 -28.05 21.40 -8.76
C VAL A 270 -28.16 19.90 -8.98
N GLY A 271 -27.59 19.09 -8.09
CA GLY A 271 -27.91 17.66 -8.03
C GLY A 271 -26.74 16.74 -7.70
N VAL A 272 -26.71 16.27 -6.46
CA VAL A 272 -26.05 15.06 -5.94
C VAL A 272 -24.53 14.98 -6.13
N SER A 273 -23.81 15.60 -5.20
CA SER A 273 -22.39 15.35 -4.97
C SER A 273 -22.16 13.98 -4.33
N ASN A 274 -21.81 12.97 -5.12
CA ASN A 274 -21.17 11.76 -4.60
C ASN A 274 -19.67 12.01 -4.42
N SER A 275 -19.31 12.80 -3.41
CA SER A 275 -17.95 12.80 -2.86
C SER A 275 -17.90 11.69 -1.81
N TYR A 276 -17.45 10.50 -2.19
CA TYR A 276 -17.08 9.49 -1.21
C TYR A 276 -15.85 9.98 -0.45
N ILE A 277 -16.12 10.52 0.74
CA ILE A 277 -15.15 10.78 1.78
C ILE A 277 -14.70 9.41 2.26
N TYR A 278 -13.41 9.09 2.10
CA TYR A 278 -12.82 7.99 2.84
C TYR A 278 -12.87 8.40 4.31
N ALA A 279 -13.67 7.72 5.12
CA ALA A 279 -13.52 7.81 6.57
C ALA A 279 -12.09 7.35 6.88
N ASP A 280 -11.23 8.30 7.22
CA ASP A 280 -9.94 8.00 7.84
C ASP A 280 -10.27 7.40 9.22
N GLU A 281 -10.29 6.07 9.33
CA GLU A 281 -10.55 5.36 10.60
C GLU A 281 -9.35 5.38 11.57
N ASP A 282 -8.57 6.47 11.56
CA ASP A 282 -7.45 6.71 12.48
C ASP A 282 -7.50 8.15 13.05
N ASP A 283 -8.70 8.61 13.41
CA ASP A 283 -8.84 9.73 14.33
C ASP A 283 -8.55 9.23 15.74
N TYR A 284 -7.34 9.52 16.22
CA TYR A 284 -7.02 9.40 17.63
C TYR A 284 -7.88 10.41 18.40
N PRO A 285 -8.56 9.99 19.48
CA PRO A 285 -9.23 10.95 20.35
C PRO A 285 -8.20 11.94 20.91
N PRO A 286 -8.54 13.24 21.04
CA PRO A 286 -7.67 14.21 21.68
C PRO A 286 -7.58 13.85 23.17
N TYR A 287 -6.37 13.62 23.65
CA TYR A 287 -6.06 13.71 25.07
C TYR A 287 -4.95 14.74 25.26
#